data_AF-A0A7C8YKD2-F1
#
_entry.id   AF-A0A7C8YKD2-F1
#
_cell.length_a   1.000
_cell.length_b   1.000
_cell.length_c   1.000
_cell.angle_alpha   90.00
_cell.angle_beta   90.00
_cell.angle_gamma   90.00
#
_symmetry.space_group_name_H-M   'P 1'
#
loop_
_entity.id
_entity.type
_entity.pdbx_description
1 polymer ?
#
loop_
_entity_poly.entity_id
_entity_poly.type
_entity_poly.pdbx_seq_one_letter_code
_entity_poly.pdbx_strand_id
1 'polypeptide(L)'
;LGCVPSEIAQRGRNGQCAQDLQYAASLFNPRLVNMINQLNKNIGSNVFSAANAFKMHMDFISTPQAYGFTTSKVACCGQGPYNGIGLCTPLSNLCPNRDAYVFWDAFHP
;
A
#
# COMPACT_ATOMS: atom_id res chain seq x y z
N LEU A 1 0.51 3.46 2.42
CA LEU A 1 -0.26 3.49 3.69
C LEU A 1 -1.64 4.08 3.45
N GLY A 2 -1.77 5.37 3.08
CA GLY A 2 -3.10 5.99 2.94
C GLY A 2 -3.93 5.55 1.74
N CYS A 3 -3.36 4.80 0.81
CA CYS A 3 -4.05 4.34 -0.41
C CYS A 3 -4.58 2.90 -0.33
N VAL A 4 -4.44 2.21 0.80
CA VAL A 4 -4.97 0.85 0.94
C VAL A 4 -6.51 0.89 1.02
N PRO A 5 -7.23 -0.18 0.63
CA PRO A 5 -8.68 -0.19 0.59
C PRO A 5 -9.35 0.28 1.88
N SER A 6 -8.80 -0.10 3.05
CA SER A 6 -9.35 0.32 4.34
C SER A 6 -9.26 1.82 4.59
N GLU A 7 -8.12 2.43 4.27
CA GLU A 7 -7.92 3.86 4.50
C GLU A 7 -8.72 4.71 3.51
N ILE A 8 -8.90 4.21 2.28
CA ILE A 8 -9.82 4.83 1.32
C ILE A 8 -11.27 4.73 1.84
N ALA A 9 -11.68 3.58 2.38
CA ALA A 9 -13.03 3.37 2.89
C ALA A 9 -13.34 4.21 4.14
N GLN A 10 -12.37 4.37 5.05
CA GLN A 10 -12.59 5.02 6.35
C GLN A 10 -12.22 6.51 6.37
N ARG A 11 -11.19 6.93 5.63
CA ARG A 11 -10.63 8.29 5.66
C ARG A 11 -10.64 8.99 4.32
N GLY A 12 -10.75 8.23 3.22
CA GLY A 12 -10.71 8.75 1.87
C GLY A 12 -11.92 9.63 1.56
N ARG A 13 -11.68 10.74 0.84
CA ARG A 13 -12.76 11.56 0.25
C ARG A 13 -12.88 11.18 -1.22
N ASN A 14 -14.05 10.69 -1.64
CA ASN A 14 -14.32 10.31 -3.04
C ASN A 14 -13.30 9.32 -3.64
N GLY A 15 -12.88 8.30 -2.87
CA GLY A 15 -11.97 7.27 -3.35
C GLY A 15 -10.51 7.71 -3.50
N GLN A 16 -10.13 8.81 -2.84
CA GLN A 16 -8.76 9.30 -2.74
C GLN A 16 -8.03 8.69 -1.54
N CYS A 17 -6.70 8.64 -1.61
CA CYS A 17 -5.88 8.20 -0.49
C CYS A 17 -6.01 9.15 0.72
N ALA A 18 -5.89 8.60 1.93
CA ALA A 18 -5.78 9.35 3.16
C ALA A 18 -4.49 10.18 3.18
N GLN A 19 -4.62 11.51 3.09
CA GLN A 19 -3.48 12.43 2.92
C GLN A 19 -2.57 12.49 4.15
N ASP A 20 -3.15 12.41 5.35
CA ASP A 20 -2.43 12.36 6.63
C ASP A 20 -1.45 11.17 6.69
N LEU A 21 -1.90 9.98 6.29
CA LEU A 21 -1.08 8.77 6.27
C LEU A 21 -0.03 8.78 5.15
N GLN A 22 -0.36 9.37 3.99
CA GLN A 22 0.63 9.58 2.93
C GLN A 22 1.71 10.58 3.37
N TYR A 23 1.34 11.62 4.11
CA TYR A 23 2.28 12.58 4.68
C TYR A 23 3.18 11.95 5.76
N ALA A 24 2.63 11.10 6.64
CA ALA A 24 3.45 10.37 7.60
C ALA A 24 4.53 9.51 6.92
N ALA A 25 4.17 8.80 5.83
CA ALA A 25 5.13 8.02 5.05
C ALA A 25 6.20 8.92 4.38
N SER A 26 5.83 10.09 3.88
CA SER A 26 6.77 11.01 3.24
C SER A 26 7.77 11.63 4.22
N LEU A 27 7.41 11.77 5.49
CA LEU A 27 8.33 12.17 6.56
C LEU A 27 9.27 11.04 6.98
N PHE A 28 8.76 9.81 7.08
CA PHE A 28 9.51 8.65 7.56
C PHE A 28 10.55 8.16 6.55
N ASN A 29 10.16 7.96 5.28
CA ASN A 29 11.00 7.27 4.29
C ASN A 29 12.37 7.94 4.05
N PRO A 30 12.48 9.26 3.91
CA PRO A 30 13.79 9.91 3.74
C PRO A 30 14.69 9.78 4.97
N ARG A 31 14.10 9.76 6.17
CA ARG A 31 14.83 9.61 7.44
C ARG A 31 15.38 8.19 7.59
N LEU A 32 14.62 7.17 7.19
CA LEU A 32 15.08 5.78 7.13
C LEU A 32 16.32 5.66 6.23
N VAL A 33 16.24 6.21 5.01
CA VAL A 33 17.38 6.18 4.06
C VAL A 33 18.58 6.94 4.63
N ASN A 34 18.36 8.08 5.27
CA ASN A 34 19.44 8.84 5.90
C ASN A 34 20.13 8.05 7.02
N MET A 35 19.35 7.41 7.90
CA MET A 35 19.88 6.54 8.96
C MET A 35 20.70 5.39 8.39
N ILE A 36 20.21 4.70 7.36
CA ILE A 36 20.94 3.63 6.67
C ILE A 36 22.28 4.13 6.12
N ASN A 37 22.28 5.31 5.48
CA ASN A 37 23.51 5.93 4.99
C ASN A 37 24.49 6.29 6.12
N GLN A 38 24.00 6.76 7.26
CA GLN A 38 24.84 7.03 8.43
C GLN A 38 25.44 5.75 9.01
N LEU A 39 24.67 4.66 9.09
CA LEU A 39 25.16 3.36 9.57
C LEU A 39 26.26 2.81 8.66
N ASN A 40 26.08 2.86 7.33
CA ASN A 40 27.10 2.43 6.38
C ASN A 40 28.38 3.29 6.49
N LYS A 41 28.24 4.60 6.69
CA LYS A 41 29.39 5.50 6.94
C LYS A 41 30.14 5.13 8.21
N ASN A 42 29.42 4.86 9.31
CA ASN A 42 30.04 4.50 10.59
C ASN A 42 30.78 3.17 10.54
N ILE A 43 30.30 2.22 9.74
CA ILE A 43 30.95 0.91 9.54
C ILE A 43 32.10 1.01 8.54
N GLY A 44 32.08 1.99 7.63
CA GLY A 44 33.05 2.12 6.54
C GLY A 44 32.80 1.15 5.37
N SER A 45 31.59 0.57 5.28
CA SER A 45 31.19 -0.34 4.21
C SER A 45 29.68 -0.29 3.97
N ASN A 46 29.25 -0.63 2.75
CA ASN A 46 27.84 -0.68 2.35
C ASN A 46 27.21 -2.01 2.75
N VAL A 47 26.83 -2.14 4.03
CA VAL A 47 26.22 -3.36 4.59
C VAL A 47 24.69 -3.32 4.52
N PHE A 48 24.10 -2.15 4.77
CA PHE A 48 22.66 -1.97 4.79
C PHE A 48 22.15 -1.37 3.48
N SER A 49 20.99 -1.85 3.02
CA SER A 49 20.31 -1.39 1.81
C SER A 49 18.84 -1.09 2.11
N ALA A 50 18.28 -0.10 1.42
CA ALA A 50 16.87 0.25 1.50
C ALA A 50 16.16 -0.05 0.18
N ALA A 51 15.06 -0.79 0.23
CA ALA A 51 14.15 -0.93 -0.92
C ALA A 51 13.06 0.14 -0.84
N ASN A 52 12.79 0.82 -1.97
CA ASN A 52 11.75 1.85 -2.01
C ASN A 52 10.36 1.22 -2.20
N ALA A 53 9.89 0.54 -1.16
CA ALA A 53 8.58 -0.11 -1.15
C ALA A 53 7.44 0.90 -1.41
N PHE A 54 7.56 2.14 -0.92
CA PHE A 54 6.54 3.17 -1.18
C PHE A 54 6.37 3.44 -2.67
N LYS A 55 7.47 3.66 -3.40
CA LYS A 55 7.41 3.86 -4.85
C LYS A 55 6.84 2.63 -5.55
N MET A 56 7.34 1.44 -5.22
CA MET A 56 6.86 0.19 -5.82
C MET A 56 5.34 0.05 -5.68
N HIS A 57 4.79 0.32 -4.49
CA HIS A 57 3.35 0.25 -4.26
C HIS A 57 2.59 1.34 -5.00
N MET A 58 3.09 2.58 -5.00
CA MET A 58 2.42 3.67 -5.70
C MET A 58 2.39 3.48 -7.21
N ASP A 59 3.37 2.78 -7.79
CA ASP A 59 3.41 2.51 -9.23
C ASP A 59 2.22 1.63 -9.66
N PHE A 60 1.98 0.48 -9.01
CA PHE A 60 0.82 -0.35 -9.32
C PHE A 60 -0.51 0.18 -8.75
N ILE A 61 -0.49 1.07 -7.74
CA ILE A 61 -1.71 1.73 -7.28
C ILE A 61 -2.18 2.80 -8.28
N SER A 62 -1.26 3.61 -8.81
CA SER A 62 -1.58 4.71 -9.71
C SER A 62 -1.88 4.24 -11.13
N THR A 63 -1.23 3.15 -11.57
CA THR A 63 -1.36 2.62 -12.94
C THR A 63 -1.53 1.09 -12.95
N PRO A 64 -2.57 0.52 -12.29
CA PRO A 64 -2.70 -0.93 -12.09
C PRO A 64 -2.68 -1.72 -13.40
N GLN A 65 -3.27 -1.18 -14.47
CA GLN A 65 -3.35 -1.85 -15.78
C GLN A 65 -1.97 -2.05 -16.43
N ALA A 66 -1.00 -1.17 -16.17
CA ALA A 66 0.37 -1.34 -16.67
C ALA A 66 1.08 -2.56 -16.02
N TYR A 67 0.54 -3.05 -14.91
CA TYR A 67 1.06 -4.19 -14.15
C TYR A 67 0.14 -5.42 -14.23
N GLY A 68 -0.88 -5.39 -15.11
CA GLY A 68 -1.81 -6.51 -15.31
C GLY A 68 -3.01 -6.54 -14.35
N PHE A 69 -3.12 -5.57 -13.44
CA PHE A 69 -4.25 -5.48 -12.52
C PHE A 69 -5.40 -4.67 -13.13
N THR A 70 -6.63 -5.05 -12.81
CA THR A 70 -7.84 -4.32 -13.17
C THR A 70 -8.12 -3.17 -12.19
N THR A 71 -7.84 -3.37 -10.90
CA THR A 71 -8.12 -2.37 -9.86
C THR A 71 -7.07 -2.34 -8.76
N SER A 72 -6.84 -1.15 -8.23
CA SER A 72 -6.01 -0.89 -7.05
C SER A 72 -6.77 -0.32 -5.86
N LYS A 73 -8.08 -0.07 -6.02
CA LYS A 73 -8.86 0.61 -4.97
C LYS A 73 -9.73 -0.33 -4.16
N VAL A 74 -10.11 -1.47 -4.73
CA VAL A 74 -11.01 -2.44 -4.12
C VAL A 74 -10.19 -3.67 -3.74
N ALA A 75 -10.39 -4.23 -2.55
CA ALA A 75 -9.77 -5.49 -2.14
C ALA A 75 -10.48 -6.69 -2.76
N CYS A 76 -9.76 -7.78 -3.02
CA CYS A 76 -10.35 -9.03 -3.50
C CYS A 76 -11.27 -9.66 -2.44
N CYS A 77 -10.81 -9.74 -1.19
CA CYS A 77 -11.57 -10.28 -0.07
C CYS A 77 -11.89 -9.18 0.94
N GLY A 78 -13.18 -8.94 1.20
CA GLY A 78 -13.57 -8.01 2.25
C GLY A 78 -15.04 -7.60 2.22
N GLN A 79 -15.36 -6.55 2.97
CA GLN A 79 -16.73 -6.09 3.17
C GLN A 79 -16.82 -4.56 3.09
N GLY A 80 -18.04 -4.07 2.89
CA GLY A 80 -18.32 -2.64 2.87
C GLY A 80 -17.68 -1.90 1.68
N PRO A 81 -17.57 -0.57 1.76
CA PRO A 81 -16.95 0.24 0.72
C PRO A 81 -15.54 -0.27 0.39
N TYR A 82 -15.25 -0.41 -0.91
CA TYR A 82 -13.96 -0.87 -1.42
C TYR A 82 -13.50 -2.25 -0.91
N ASN A 83 -14.40 -3.07 -0.34
CA ASN A 83 -14.03 -4.26 0.43
C ASN A 83 -12.99 -3.96 1.54
N GLY A 84 -12.94 -2.72 2.03
CA GLY A 84 -11.91 -2.25 2.94
C GLY A 84 -12.26 -2.35 4.43
N ILE A 85 -13.41 -2.92 4.79
CA ILE A 85 -13.89 -2.96 6.17
C ILE A 85 -13.77 -4.38 6.75
N GLY A 86 -13.17 -4.46 7.95
CA GLY A 86 -13.05 -5.70 8.70
C GLY A 86 -12.00 -6.67 8.14
N LEU A 87 -11.99 -7.88 8.70
CA LEU A 87 -11.10 -8.96 8.26
C LEU A 87 -11.72 -9.72 7.08
N CYS A 88 -10.88 -10.36 6.27
CA CYS A 88 -11.31 -11.37 5.31
C CYS A 88 -11.78 -12.62 6.09
N THR A 89 -13.07 -12.91 6.06
CA THR A 89 -13.71 -14.05 6.75
C THR A 89 -14.62 -14.81 5.78
N PRO A 90 -15.17 -15.99 6.15
CA PRO A 90 -16.12 -16.71 5.29
C PRO A 90 -17.40 -15.93 4.92
N LEU A 91 -17.71 -14.84 5.62
CA LEU A 91 -18.85 -13.96 5.33
C LEU A 91 -18.48 -12.79 4.40
N SER A 92 -17.21 -12.64 4.03
CA SER A 92 -16.75 -11.55 3.17
C SER A 92 -17.09 -11.79 1.70
N ASN A 93 -17.19 -10.71 0.93
CA ASN A 93 -17.20 -10.80 -0.52
C ASN A 93 -15.82 -11.27 -0.98
N LEU A 94 -15.78 -12.19 -1.94
CA LEU A 94 -14.56 -12.68 -2.57
C LEU A 94 -14.60 -12.42 -4.07
N CYS A 95 -13.51 -11.87 -4.61
CA CYS A 95 -13.39 -11.62 -6.03
C CYS A 95 -13.23 -12.93 -6.84
N PRO A 96 -13.68 -12.98 -8.10
CA PRO A 96 -13.61 -14.18 -8.92
C PRO A 96 -12.20 -14.46 -9.46
N ASN A 97 -11.34 -13.43 -9.58
CA ASN A 97 -9.97 -13.56 -10.05
C ASN A 97 -9.03 -12.70 -9.19
N ARG A 98 -8.15 -13.37 -8.44
CA ARG A 98 -7.21 -12.73 -7.50
C ARG A 98 -6.13 -11.92 -8.22
N ASP A 99 -5.69 -12.40 -9.38
CA ASP A 99 -4.62 -11.77 -10.16
C ASP A 99 -5.04 -10.43 -10.79
N ALA A 100 -6.34 -10.14 -10.79
CA ALA A 100 -6.88 -8.88 -11.30
C ALA A 100 -6.87 -7.74 -10.26
N TYR A 101 -6.51 -8.01 -9.00
CA TYR A 101 -6.59 -7.06 -7.89
C TYR A 101 -5.20 -6.82 -7.31
N VAL A 102 -4.86 -5.56 -7.10
CA VAL A 102 -3.61 -5.21 -6.40
C VAL A 102 -3.62 -5.67 -4.94
N PHE A 103 -4.80 -5.69 -4.31
CA PHE A 103 -4.96 -5.97 -2.88
C PHE A 103 -5.78 -7.25 -2.66
N TRP A 104 -5.21 -8.20 -1.95
CA TRP A 104 -5.90 -9.36 -1.41
C TRP A 104 -6.97 -8.96 -0.39
N ASP A 105 -6.61 -8.15 0.61
CA ASP A 105 -7.51 -7.72 1.69
C ASP A 105 -7.49 -6.20 1.91
N ALA A 106 -8.06 -5.74 3.02
CA ALA A 106 -8.20 -4.33 3.34
C ALA A 106 -6.86 -3.54 3.42
N PHE A 107 -5.72 -4.22 3.56
CA PHE A 107 -4.40 -3.61 3.74
C PHE A 107 -3.29 -4.23 2.87
N HIS A 108 -3.37 -5.53 2.58
CA HIS A 108 -2.27 -6.29 2.01
C HIS A 108 -2.44 -6.51 0.51
N PRO A 109 -1.37 -6.30 -0.30
CA PRO A 109 -1.34 -6.71 -1.69
C PRO A 109 -1.68 -8.19 -1.86
#